data_AF-A0A8S9MEW5-F1
#
_entry.id   AF-A0A8S9MEW5-F1
#
_cell.length_a   1.000
_cell.length_b   1.000
_cell.length_c   1.000
_cell.angle_alpha   90.00
_cell.angle_beta   90.00
_cell.angle_gamma   90.00
#
_symmetry.space_group_name_H-M   'P 1'
#
loop_
_entity.id
_entity.type
_entity.pdbx_description
1 polymer ?
#
loop_
_entity_poly.entity_id
_entity_poly.type
_entity_poly.pdbx_seq_one_letter_code
_entity_poly.pdbx_strand_id
1 'polypeptide(L)'
;MEEEFVKGDRVEVCSKQDGFFGSYFEAKVLSKLPRGSFYKVKYKNLVTEGEDPMPLIEIISPDEIRQIPPKLFQPSTFRRHDKVDAFDLDAWWVGEVT
;
A
#
# COMPACT_ATOMS: atom_id res chain seq x y z
N MET A 1 12.90 -14.97 -8.08
CA MET A 1 13.57 -13.67 -8.03
C MET A 1 12.67 -12.78 -7.19
N GLU A 2 13.15 -12.27 -6.07
CA GLU A 2 12.44 -11.18 -5.39
C GLU A 2 12.44 -10.00 -6.35
N GLU A 3 11.26 -9.50 -6.71
CA GLU A 3 11.18 -8.29 -7.54
C GLU A 3 11.67 -7.11 -6.71
N GLU A 4 12.70 -6.44 -7.21
CA GLU A 4 13.29 -5.28 -6.55
C GLU A 4 12.59 -4.01 -7.05
N PHE A 5 11.97 -3.26 -6.14
CA PHE A 5 11.32 -2.00 -6.49
C PHE A 5 12.36 -0.89 -6.69
N VAL A 6 12.18 -0.11 -7.76
CA VAL A 6 13.06 1.00 -8.11
C VAL A 6 12.38 2.34 -7.93
N LYS A 7 13.18 3.42 -7.89
CA LYS A 7 12.67 4.78 -7.80
C LYS A 7 11.69 5.05 -8.94
N GLY A 8 10.48 5.46 -8.57
CA GLY A 8 9.41 5.76 -9.52
C GLY A 8 8.28 4.75 -9.51
N ASP A 9 8.53 3.52 -9.04
CA ASP A 9 7.53 2.46 -9.02
C ASP A 9 6.33 2.84 -8.15
N ARG A 10 5.14 2.49 -8.64
CA ARG A 10 3.91 2.57 -7.87
C ARG A 10 3.68 1.23 -7.20
N VAL A 11 3.44 1.27 -5.91
CA VAL A 11 3.39 0.12 -5.02
C VAL A 11 2.24 0.27 -4.04
N GLU A 12 1.91 -0.81 -3.37
CA GLU A 12 1.07 -0.76 -2.17
C GLU A 12 1.90 -1.10 -0.96
N VAL A 13 1.59 -0.43 0.16
CA VAL A 13 2.27 -0.61 1.43
C VAL A 13 1.28 -1.11 2.46
N CYS A 14 1.58 -2.23 3.12
CA CYS A 14 0.83 -2.68 4.29
C CYS A 14 1.54 -2.24 5.56
N SER A 15 0.81 -1.63 6.48
CA SER A 15 1.36 -1.27 7.79
C SER A 15 1.12 -2.40 8.79
N LYS A 16 2.15 -2.70 9.57
CA LYS A 16 2.07 -3.65 10.69
C LYS A 16 1.66 -3.01 12.01
N GLN A 17 1.41 -1.71 12.01
CA GLN A 17 0.97 -1.00 13.19
C GLN A 17 -0.46 -1.38 13.57
N ASP A 18 -0.72 -1.49 14.87
CA ASP A 18 -2.07 -1.72 15.40
C ASP A 18 -3.06 -0.69 14.85
N GLY A 19 -4.22 -1.16 14.38
CA GLY A 19 -5.23 -0.33 13.72
C GLY A 19 -5.13 -0.27 12.20
N PHE A 20 -4.00 -0.70 11.61
CA PHE A 20 -3.80 -0.74 10.16
C PHE A 20 -3.67 -2.16 9.57
N PHE A 21 -3.84 -3.19 10.42
CA PHE A 21 -3.73 -4.57 9.97
C PHE A 21 -4.77 -4.89 8.89
N GLY A 22 -4.32 -5.45 7.76
CA GLY A 22 -5.17 -5.75 6.61
C GLY A 22 -5.46 -4.55 5.70
N SER A 23 -4.79 -3.42 5.89
CA SER A 23 -4.85 -2.28 4.98
C SER A 23 -3.67 -2.25 4.00
N TYR A 24 -3.91 -1.75 2.79
CA TYR A 24 -2.91 -1.52 1.76
C TYR A 24 -3.05 -0.11 1.20
N PHE A 25 -2.02 0.70 1.40
CA PHE A 25 -2.00 2.10 0.97
C PHE A 25 -1.21 2.26 -0.32
N GLU A 26 -1.76 3.00 -1.27
CA GLU A 26 -1.04 3.31 -2.51
C GLU A 26 0.13 4.28 -2.23
N ALA A 27 1.33 3.93 -2.71
CA ALA A 27 2.54 4.72 -2.54
C ALA A 27 3.43 4.69 -3.79
N LYS A 28 4.46 5.54 -3.76
CA LYS A 28 5.50 5.63 -4.79
C LYS A 28 6.88 5.49 -4.16
N VAL A 29 7.73 4.65 -4.75
CA VAL A 29 9.11 4.48 -4.29
C VAL A 29 9.94 5.72 -4.64
N LEU A 30 10.54 6.33 -3.63
CA LEU A 30 11.46 7.47 -3.79
C LEU A 30 12.92 7.02 -3.93
N SER A 31 13.31 5.99 -3.19
CA SER A 31 14.66 5.43 -3.20
C SER A 31 14.73 4.14 -2.39
N LYS A 32 15.65 3.25 -2.76
CA LYS A 32 16.11 2.15 -1.90
C LYS A 32 17.24 2.64 -1.00
N LEU A 33 17.21 2.30 0.28
CA LEU A 33 18.26 2.70 1.23
C LEU A 33 19.49 1.77 1.15
N PRO A 34 20.70 2.24 1.56
CA PRO A 34 21.92 1.45 1.53
C PRO A 34 21.78 0.12 2.30
N ARG A 35 22.46 -0.92 1.81
CA ARG A 35 22.34 -2.33 2.27
C ARG A 35 21.06 -3.05 1.85
N GLY A 36 20.23 -2.41 1.04
CA GLY A 36 19.11 -3.03 0.33
C GLY A 36 17.95 -3.45 1.22
N SER A 37 17.96 -3.06 2.50
CA SER A 37 17.03 -3.58 3.50
C SER A 37 15.75 -2.77 3.63
N PHE A 38 15.65 -1.54 3.10
CA PHE A 38 14.49 -0.68 3.31
C PHE A 38 14.19 0.20 2.10
N TYR A 39 12.93 0.60 1.97
CA TYR A 39 12.46 1.51 0.94
C TYR A 39 11.97 2.81 1.55
N LYS A 40 12.35 3.92 0.94
CA LYS A 40 11.73 5.22 1.21
C LYS A 40 10.57 5.41 0.24
N VAL A 41 9.35 5.53 0.77
CA VAL A 41 8.13 5.63 -0.02
C VAL A 41 7.40 6.93 0.28
N LYS A 42 6.65 7.42 -0.70
CA LYS A 42 5.73 8.56 -0.57
C LYS A 42 4.32 8.05 -0.79
N TYR A 43 3.45 8.18 0.21
CA TYR A 43 2.04 7.80 0.06
C TYR A 43 1.32 8.73 -0.90
N LYS A 44 0.32 8.19 -1.61
CA LYS A 44 -0.48 8.96 -2.57
C LYS A 44 -1.52 9.83 -1.88
N ASN A 45 -2.21 9.27 -0.90
CA ASN A 45 -3.37 9.89 -0.25
C ASN A 45 -3.10 10.31 1.21
N LEU A 46 -2.06 9.76 1.86
CA LEU A 46 -1.74 10.10 3.24
C LEU A 46 -0.89 11.37 3.35
N VAL A 47 -1.17 12.16 4.37
CA VAL A 47 -0.47 13.40 4.70
C VAL A 47 -0.04 13.42 6.17
N THR A 48 0.92 14.29 6.50
CA THR A 48 1.32 14.58 7.87
C THR A 48 0.22 15.31 8.62
N GLU A 49 0.13 15.09 9.93
CA GLU A 49 -0.76 15.86 10.80
C GLU A 49 -0.23 17.29 11.01
N GLY A 50 -1.13 18.26 11.21
CA GLY A 50 -0.79 19.66 11.49
C GLY A 50 -1.56 20.68 10.63
N GLU A 51 -1.25 21.96 10.80
CA GLU A 51 -1.91 23.07 10.08
C GLU A 51 -1.55 23.10 8.58
N ASP A 52 -0.35 22.62 8.22
CA ASP A 52 0.15 22.55 6.84
C ASP A 52 0.47 21.09 6.44
N PRO A 53 -0.54 20.30 6.06
CA PRO A 53 -0.35 18.89 5.73
C PRO A 53 0.52 18.70 4.48
N MET A 54 1.57 17.89 4.62
CA MET A 54 2.47 17.50 3.53
C MET A 54 2.30 16.03 3.22
N PRO A 55 2.57 15.56 1.99
CA PRO A 55 2.50 14.13 1.69
C PRO A 55 3.37 13.30 2.63
N LEU A 56 2.79 12.22 3.18
CA LEU A 56 3.49 11.36 4.12
C LEU A 56 4.60 10.57 3.41
N ILE A 57 5.78 10.54 4.03
CA ILE A 57 6.95 9.82 3.55
C ILE A 57 7.47 8.94 4.69
N GLU A 58 7.64 7.66 4.40
CA GLU A 58 8.10 6.67 5.39
C GLU A 58 9.27 5.83 4.87
N ILE A 59 9.97 5.20 5.81
CA ILE A 59 10.98 4.17 5.56
C ILE A 59 10.38 2.85 6.02
N ILE A 60 10.16 1.93 5.08
CA ILE A 60 9.46 0.66 5.30
C ILE A 60 10.34 -0.53 4.97
N SER A 61 10.04 -1.68 5.58
CA SER A 61 10.77 -2.92 5.31
C SER A 61 10.30 -3.59 4.00
N PRO A 62 11.08 -4.51 3.42
CA PRO A 62 10.78 -5.10 2.10
C PRO A 62 9.55 -6.02 2.13
N ASP A 63 9.14 -6.46 3.32
CA ASP A 63 7.95 -7.28 3.53
C ASP A 63 6.68 -6.45 3.82
N GLU A 64 6.80 -5.12 3.85
CA GLU A 64 5.66 -4.18 3.93
C GLU A 64 5.27 -3.61 2.56
N ILE A 65 5.97 -3.98 1.48
CA ILE A 65 5.80 -3.42 0.13
C ILE A 65 5.40 -4.52 -0.86
N ARG A 66 4.41 -4.24 -1.71
CA ARG A 66 4.00 -5.12 -2.81
C ARG A 66 3.74 -4.33 -4.10
N GLN A 67 3.75 -5.04 -5.23
CA GLN A 67 3.29 -4.49 -6.51
C GLN A 67 1.80 -4.10 -6.44
N ILE A 68 1.40 -3.15 -7.28
CA ILE A 68 -0.04 -2.84 -7.45
C ILE A 68 -0.75 -4.08 -8.02
N PRO A 69 -1.90 -4.51 -7.46
CA PRO A 69 -2.68 -5.60 -7.99
C PRO A 69 -3.03 -5.39 -9.46
N PRO A 70 -3.00 -6.44 -10.30
CA PRO A 70 -3.35 -6.32 -11.70
C PRO A 70 -4.81 -5.85 -11.84
N LYS A 71 -5.04 -4.93 -12.78
CA LYS A 71 -6.41 -4.48 -13.08
C LYS A 71 -7.19 -5.63 -13.69
N LEU A 72 -8.31 -5.99 -13.07
CA LEU A 72 -9.27 -6.91 -13.65
C LEU A 72 -10.05 -6.17 -14.76
N PHE A 73 -10.02 -6.71 -15.97
CA PHE A 73 -10.70 -6.13 -17.13
C PHE A 73 -12.19 -6.48 -17.19
N GLN A 74 -12.64 -7.40 -16.35
CA GLN A 74 -14.04 -7.82 -16.25
C GLN A 74 -14.48 -7.75 -14.79
N PRO A 75 -15.66 -7.16 -14.50
CA PRO A 75 -16.21 -7.22 -13.15
C PRO A 75 -16.57 -8.68 -12.85
N SER A 76 -15.83 -9.30 -11.94
CA SER A 76 -16.30 -10.52 -11.28
C SER A 76 -17.51 -10.15 -10.44
N THR A 77 -18.61 -10.90 -10.58
CA THR A 77 -19.71 -10.78 -9.63
C THR A 77 -19.25 -11.32 -8.29
N PHE A 78 -19.29 -10.49 -7.25
CA PHE A 78 -19.00 -10.93 -5.89
C PHE A 78 -20.13 -11.82 -5.37
N ARG A 79 -19.76 -12.82 -4.58
CA ARG A 79 -20.65 -13.75 -3.90
C ARG A 79 -20.53 -13.56 -2.40
N ARG A 80 -21.57 -13.99 -1.68
CA ARG A 80 -21.51 -14.08 -0.23
C ARG A 80 -20.31 -14.95 0.17
N HIS A 81 -19.56 -14.47 1.15
CA HIS A 81 -18.31 -15.01 1.69
C HIS A 81 -17.05 -14.82 0.81
N ASP A 82 -17.15 -14.08 -0.30
CA ASP A 82 -15.94 -13.71 -1.05
C ASP A 82 -15.06 -12.80 -0.20
N LYS A 83 -13.76 -13.12 -0.15
CA LYS A 83 -12.73 -12.23 0.39
C LYS A 83 -12.45 -11.15 -0.63
N VAL A 84 -12.58 -9.91 -0.20
CA VAL A 84 -12.46 -8.72 -1.05
C VAL A 84 -11.61 -7.69 -0.35
N ASP A 85 -11.06 -6.76 -1.12
CA ASP A 85 -10.51 -5.53 -0.59
C ASP A 85 -11.52 -4.40 -0.86
N ALA A 86 -11.86 -3.62 0.18
CA ALA A 86 -12.74 -2.45 0.07
C ALA A 86 -11.90 -1.18 0.20
N PHE A 87 -12.12 -0.21 -0.69
CA PHE A 87 -11.42 1.08 -0.60
C PHE A 87 -12.15 2.01 0.38
N ASP A 88 -11.53 2.26 1.53
CA ASP A 88 -12.03 3.15 2.59
C ASP A 88 -10.85 3.78 3.34
N LEU A 89 -11.04 4.98 3.92
CA LEU A 89 -9.99 5.71 4.65
C LEU A 89 -8.64 5.73 3.91
N ASP A 90 -8.70 5.99 2.60
CA ASP A 90 -7.55 6.09 1.71
C ASP A 90 -6.69 4.83 1.52
N ALA A 91 -7.20 3.67 1.96
CA ALA A 91 -6.55 2.36 1.84
C ALA A 91 -7.49 1.30 1.25
N TRP A 92 -6.91 0.20 0.79
CA TRP A 92 -7.63 -1.04 0.51
C TRP A 92 -7.64 -1.93 1.75
N TRP A 93 -8.82 -2.21 2.29
CA TRP A 93 -9.01 -3.00 3.51
C TRP A 93 -9.55 -4.39 3.20
N VAL A 94 -8.90 -5.42 3.73
CA VAL A 94 -9.37 -6.80 3.63
C VAL A 94 -10.73 -6.94 4.33
N GLY A 95 -11.70 -7.52 3.64
CA GLY A 95 -13.04 -7.78 4.13
C GLY A 95 -13.65 -9.07 3.57
N GLU A 96 -14.90 -9.33 3.95
CA GLU A 96 -15.72 -10.43 3.45
C GLU A 96 -17.13 -9.92 3.12
N VAL A 97 -17.67 -10.35 1.98
CA VAL A 97 -19.06 -10.05 1.58
C VAL A 97 -20.04 -10.88 2.42
N THR A 98 -21.03 -10.25 3.05
CA THR A 98 -22.03 -10.92 3.92
C THR A 98 -23.45 -10.93 3.37
#